data_AF-A0A957WZY7-F1
#
_entry.id   AF-A0A957WZY7-F1
#
_cell.length_a   1.000
_cell.length_b   1.000
_cell.length_c   1.000
_cell.angle_alpha   90.00
_cell.angle_beta   90.00
_cell.angle_gamma   90.00
#
_symmetry.space_group_name_H-M   'P 1'
#
loop_
_entity.id
_entity.type
_entity.pdbx_description
1 polymer ?
#
loop_
_entity_poly.entity_id
_entity_poly.type
_entity_poly.pdbx_seq_one_letter_code
_entity_poly.pdbx_strand_id
1 'polypeptide(L)' 'MGERSPHWNPLARGAFVGLAMPHQRAQLARAVLEGVALNLRLILDAMRASIGDRA' A
#
# COMPACT_ATOMS: atom_id res chain seq x y z
N MET A 1 8.03 8.86 -11.27
CA MET A 1 7.38 7.53 -11.39
C MET A 1 6.32 7.45 -10.32
N GLY A 2 5.05 7.27 -10.69
CA GLY A 2 3.95 7.09 -9.74
C GLY A 2 3.81 5.63 -9.29
N GLU A 3 2.61 5.23 -8.88
CA GLU A 3 2.31 3.84 -8.56
C GLU A 3 2.40 2.99 -9.83
N ARG A 4 2.85 1.73 -9.68
CA ARG A 4 3.05 0.79 -10.80
C ARG A 4 2.02 -0.31 -10.75
N SER A 5 2.21 -1.31 -9.91
CA SER A 5 1.27 -2.42 -9.79
C SER A 5 0.51 -2.30 -8.48
N PRO A 6 -0.82 -2.52 -8.49
CA PRO A 6 -1.67 -2.90 -9.62
C PRO A 6 -2.36 -1.74 -10.39
N HIS A 7 -2.28 -0.49 -9.93
CA HIS A 7 -3.13 0.58 -10.49
C HIS A 7 -2.54 1.34 -11.68
N TRP A 8 -1.23 1.22 -11.92
CA TRP A 8 -0.48 1.85 -13.01
C TRP A 8 -0.73 3.36 -13.12
N ASN A 9 -0.74 4.06 -11.98
CA ASN A 9 -1.02 5.50 -11.94
C ASN A 9 0.27 6.35 -11.85
N PRO A 10 0.74 6.97 -12.95
CA PRO A 10 1.96 7.78 -12.95
C PRO A 10 1.81 9.11 -12.18
N LEU A 11 0.58 9.56 -11.94
CA LEU A 11 0.28 10.78 -11.20
C LEU A 11 0.20 10.54 -9.68
N ALA A 12 0.13 9.27 -9.22
CA ALA A 12 0.07 8.96 -7.80
C ALA A 12 1.33 9.45 -7.05
N ARG A 13 1.13 9.89 -5.80
CA ARG A 13 2.18 10.38 -4.89
C ARG A 13 1.98 9.81 -3.49
N GLY A 14 3.06 9.65 -2.75
CA GLY A 14 3.00 9.22 -1.35
C GLY A 14 2.37 10.30 -0.47
N ALA A 15 1.51 9.87 0.45
CA ALA A 15 0.89 10.75 1.43
C ALA A 15 0.74 9.99 2.75
N PHE A 16 0.82 10.72 3.86
CA PHE A 16 0.37 10.24 5.16
C PHE A 16 -1.06 10.76 5.39
N VAL A 17 -1.96 9.87 5.79
CA VAL A 17 -3.36 10.18 6.09
C VAL A 17 -3.66 9.83 7.55
N GLY A 18 -4.49 10.62 8.22
CA GLY A 18 -4.88 10.37 9.62
C GLY A 18 -3.84 10.76 10.68
N LEU A 19 -2.92 11.67 10.37
CA LEU A 19 -1.96 12.18 11.36
C LEU A 19 -2.66 13.00 12.46
N ALA A 20 -2.06 12.98 13.64
CA ALA A 20 -2.53 13.65 14.86
C ALA A 20 -1.33 13.97 15.74
N MET A 21 -1.45 14.97 16.61
CA MET A 21 -0.35 15.48 17.46
C MET A 21 0.43 14.40 18.25
N PRO A 22 -0.19 13.31 18.75
CA PRO A 22 0.56 12.28 19.50
C PRO A 22 1.49 11.41 18.64
N HIS A 23 1.34 11.41 17.31
CA HIS A 23 2.13 10.56 16.44
C HIS A 23 3.60 11.01 16.37
N GLN A 24 4.51 10.05 16.50
CA GLN A 24 5.95 10.27 16.43
C GLN A 24 6.56 9.50 15.25
N ARG A 25 7.87 9.68 15.07
CA ARG A 25 8.64 9.06 13.97
C ARG A 25 8.48 7.54 13.92
N ALA A 26 8.32 6.88 15.07
CA ALA A 26 8.12 5.44 15.16
C ALA A 26 6.82 5.00 14.45
N GLN A 27 5.70 5.70 14.67
CA GLN A 27 4.43 5.39 14.01
C GLN A 27 4.48 5.69 12.51
N LEU A 28 5.18 6.76 12.09
CA LEU A 28 5.38 7.04 10.66
C LEU A 28 6.21 5.94 9.98
N ALA A 29 7.28 5.48 10.62
CA ALA A 29 8.09 4.38 10.10
C ALA A 29 7.29 3.08 10.00
N ARG A 30 6.48 2.77 11.02
CA ARG A 30 5.54 1.64 10.99
C ARG A 30 4.54 1.77 9.84
N ALA A 31 3.94 2.95 9.64
CA ALA A 31 2.96 3.18 8.57
C ALA A 31 3.55 2.96 7.17
N VAL A 32 4.84 3.28 6.96
CA VAL A 32 5.53 2.98 5.70
C VAL A 32 5.65 1.46 5.49
N LEU A 33 6.09 0.72 6.51
CA LEU A 33 6.21 -0.74 6.42
C LEU A 33 4.85 -1.42 6.18
N GLU A 34 3.82 -0.96 6.89
CA GLU A 34 2.45 -1.43 6.70
C GLU A 34 1.93 -1.10 5.29
N GLY A 35 2.21 0.10 4.77
CA GLY A 35 1.86 0.46 3.40
C GLY A 35 2.47 -0.47 2.35
N VAL A 36 3.74 -0.89 2.52
CA VAL A 36 4.37 -1.87 1.64
C VAL A 36 3.69 -3.24 1.76
N ALA A 37 3.40 -3.70 2.99
CA ALA A 37 2.72 -4.98 3.21
C ALA A 37 1.31 -5.00 2.60
N LEU A 38 0.56 -3.90 2.73
CA LEU A 38 -0.76 -3.74 2.12
C LEU A 38 -0.68 -3.75 0.59
N ASN A 39 0.33 -3.11 -0.01
CA ASN A 39 0.54 -3.16 -1.46
C ASN A 39 0.84 -4.59 -1.93
N LEU A 40 1.67 -5.34 -1.19
CA LEU A 40 1.93 -6.75 -1.49
C LEU A 40 0.68 -7.61 -1.37
N ARG A 41 -0.16 -7.37 -0.36
CA ARG A 41 -1.45 -8.05 -0.21
C ARG A 41 -2.35 -7.80 -1.41
N LEU A 42 -2.43 -6.56 -1.87
CA LEU A 42 -3.24 -6.19 -3.02
C LEU A 42 -2.76 -6.90 -4.31
N ILE A 43 -1.44 -6.98 -4.51
CA ILE A 43 -0.86 -7.74 -5.63
C ILE A 43 -1.20 -9.23 -5.51
N LEU A 44 -1.08 -9.81 -4.32
CA LEU A 44 -1.42 -11.21 -4.07
C LEU A 44 -2.89 -11.50 -4.37
N ASP A 45 -3.80 -10.62 -3.95
CA ASP A 45 -5.23 -10.77 -4.23
C ASP A 45 -5.51 -10.67 -5.73
N ALA A 46 -4.85 -9.74 -6.45
CA ALA A 46 -4.95 -9.66 -7.90
C ALA A 46 -4.43 -10.92 -8.60
N MET A 47 -3.34 -11.52 -8.10
CA MET A 47 -2.81 -12.78 -8.61
C MET A 47 -3.74 -13.97 -8.34
N ARG A 48 -4.32 -14.07 -7.14
CA ARG A 48 -5.30 -15.13 -6.82
C ARG A 48 -6.54 -15.03 -7.71
N ALA A 49 -7.04 -13.81 -7.90
CA ALA A 49 -8.17 -13.54 -8.78
C ALA A 49 -7.87 -13.94 -10.23
N SER A 50 -6.65 -13.74 -10.73
CA SER A 50 -6.29 -14.08 -12.11
C SER A 50 -6.19 -15.59 -12.36
N ILE A 51 -5.88 -16.39 -11.34
CA ILE A 51 -5.81 -17.86 -11.43
C ILE A 51 -7.08 -18.59 -10.98
N GLY A 52 -8.13 -17.85 -10.57
CA GLY A 52 -9.40 -18.42 -10.14
C GLY A 52 -9.39 -19.01 -8.71
N ASP A 53 -8.35 -18.73 -7.93
CA ASP A 53 -8.22 -19.18 -6.54
C ASP A 53 -9.09 -18.30 -5.63
N ARG A 54 -10.25 -18.83 -5.22
CA ARG A 54 -11.15 -18.21 -4.23
C ARG A 54 -10.99 -18.93 -2.90
N ALA A 55 -9.87 -18.66 -2.24
CA ALA A 55 -9.68 -19.00 -0.82
C ALA A 55 -10.46 -18.05 0.09
#